data_AF-A0A1L8R1X9-F1
#
_entry.id   AF-A0A1L8R1X9-F1
#
_cell.length_a   1.000
_cell.length_b   1.000
_cell.length_c   1.000
_cell.angle_alpha   90.00
_cell.angle_beta   90.00
_cell.angle_gamma   90.00
#
_symmetry.space_group_name_H-M   'P 1'
#
loop_
_entity.id
_entity.type
_entity.pdbx_description
1 polymer ?
#
loop_
_entity_poly.entity_id
_entity_poly.type
_entity_poly.pdbx_seq_one_letter_code
_entity_poly.pdbx_strand_id
1 'polypeptide(L)' 'MENPMAVAVDPSVIPLGTRLYVEGYGEAYAVDTGSAIQGNIIDVHFSTAGQCEAWGRRQVKVTILG' A
#
# COMPACT_ATOMS: atom_id res chain seq x y z
N MET A 1 -3.68 11.01 -16.26
CA MET A 1 -2.88 10.39 -15.17
C MET A 1 -3.54 9.06 -14.93
N GLU A 2 -2.92 7.97 -15.39
CA GLU A 2 -3.37 6.63 -14.99
C GLU A 2 -3.39 6.57 -13.45
N ASN A 3 -4.37 5.87 -12.91
CA ASN A 3 -4.68 5.86 -11.48
C ASN A 3 -3.38 5.66 -10.67
N PRO A 4 -2.96 6.61 -9.82
CA PRO A 4 -1.79 6.38 -8.97
C PRO A 4 -2.04 5.14 -8.13
N MET A 5 -1.04 4.26 -8.00
CA MET A 5 -1.17 3.05 -7.19
C MET A 5 -1.53 3.43 -5.75
N ALA A 6 -2.79 3.18 -5.39
CA ALA A 6 -3.37 3.51 -4.10
C ALA A 6 -3.05 2.40 -3.10
N VAL A 7 -2.72 2.79 -1.87
CA VAL A 7 -2.58 1.86 -0.75
C VAL A 7 -3.42 2.30 0.44
N ALA A 8 -4.01 1.32 1.13
CA ALA A 8 -4.65 1.55 2.41
C ALA A 8 -3.62 1.38 3.54
N VAL A 9 -3.68 2.24 4.55
CA VAL A 9 -2.72 2.27 5.67
C VAL A 9 -3.44 2.51 7.01
N ASP A 10 -2.71 2.33 8.10
CA ASP A 10 -3.05 2.93 9.40
C ASP A 10 -2.50 4.37 9.47
N PRO A 11 -3.35 5.41 9.52
CA PRO A 11 -2.92 6.80 9.57
C PRO A 11 -2.09 7.19 10.80
N SER A 12 -2.16 6.41 11.88
CA SER A 12 -1.35 6.64 13.07
C SER A 12 0.13 6.24 12.87
N VAL A 13 0.42 5.44 11.84
CA VAL A 13 1.76 5.00 11.45
C VAL A 13 2.22 5.69 10.18
N ILE A 14 1.39 5.70 9.13
CA ILE A 14 1.68 6.34 7.83
C ILE A 14 0.55 7.34 7.55
N PRO A 15 0.80 8.66 7.62
CA PRO A 15 -0.22 9.66 7.32
C PRO A 15 -0.79 9.52 5.90
N LEU A 16 -2.07 9.85 5.71
CA LEU A 16 -2.66 9.93 4.38
C LEU A 16 -2.00 11.06 3.56
N GLY A 17 -1.91 10.86 2.25
CA GLY A 17 -1.17 11.70 1.31
C GLY A 17 0.32 11.34 1.22
N THR A 18 0.82 10.46 2.08
CA THR A 18 2.22 10.03 2.04
C THR A 18 2.52 9.27 0.76
N ARG A 19 3.62 9.67 0.10
CA ARG A 19 4.21 8.94 -1.02
C ARG A 19 5.19 7.91 -0.47
N LEU A 20 5.16 6.70 -1.01
CA LEU A 20 5.96 5.58 -0.49
C LEU A 20 6.35 4.60 -1.59
N TYR A 21 7.42 3.87 -1.36
CA TYR A 21 7.86 2.75 -2.21
C TYR A 21 7.67 1.44 -1.45
N VAL A 22 6.95 0.50 -2.06
CA VAL A 22 6.75 -0.86 -1.55
C VAL A 22 7.62 -1.81 -2.37
N GLU A 23 8.56 -2.48 -1.72
CA GLU A 23 9.47 -3.42 -2.38
C GLU A 23 8.69 -4.51 -3.12
N GLY A 24 8.97 -4.64 -4.43
CA GLY A 24 8.31 -5.61 -5.31
C GLY A 24 6.94 -5.18 -5.87
N TYR A 25 6.37 -4.08 -5.39
CA TYR A 25 5.12 -3.52 -5.91
C TYR A 25 5.36 -2.21 -6.68
N GLY A 26 6.07 -1.25 -6.08
CA GLY A 26 6.42 0.02 -6.72
C GLY A 26 6.10 1.25 -5.88
N GLU A 27 6.13 2.43 -6.52
CA GLU A 27 5.75 3.71 -5.91
C GLU A 27 4.23 3.82 -5.80
N ALA A 28 3.76 4.33 -4.66
CA ALA A 28 2.36 4.38 -4.28
C ALA A 28 2.04 5.58 -3.38
N TYR A 29 0.75 5.84 -3.23
CA TYR A 29 0.23 6.87 -2.32
C TYR A 29 -0.72 6.28 -1.28
N ALA A 30 -0.52 6.65 -0.01
CA ALA A 30 -1.42 6.35 1.08
C ALA A 30 -2.69 7.20 0.93
N VAL A 31 -3.76 6.64 0.40
CA VAL A 31 -5.00 7.40 0.07
C VAL A 31 -6.25 6.79 0.69
N ASP A 32 -6.11 5.67 1.39
CA ASP A 32 -7.24 4.96 1.99
C ASP A 32 -6.86 4.34 3.36
N THR A 33 -7.87 3.83 4.06
CA THR A 33 -7.76 3.17 5.36
C THR A 33 -8.63 1.92 5.42
N GLY A 34 -8.40 1.04 6.39
CA GLY A 34 -9.26 -0.13 6.60
C GLY A 34 -9.22 -0.61 8.04
N SER A 35 -10.33 -1.15 8.53
CA SER A 35 -10.42 -1.66 9.91
C SER A 35 -9.47 -2.83 10.19
N ALA A 36 -9.08 -3.59 9.17
CA ALA A 36 -8.08 -4.66 9.25
C ALA A 36 -6.64 -4.18 9.00
N ILE A 37 -6.45 -2.93 8.58
CA ILE A 37 -5.16 -2.34 8.24
C ILE A 37 -4.74 -1.46 9.41
N GLN A 38 -4.13 -2.09 10.41
CA GLN A 38 -3.77 -1.49 11.69
C GLN A 38 -2.28 -1.76 11.99
N GLY A 39 -1.58 -0.77 12.53
CA GLY A 39 -0.13 -0.82 12.77
C GLY A 39 0.68 -0.86 11.46
N ASN A 40 1.73 -1.70 11.43
CA ASN A 40 2.63 -1.83 10.27
C ASN A 40 2.07 -2.76 9.18
N ILE A 41 0.78 -2.62 8.87
CA ILE A 41 0.09 -3.36 7.81
C ILE A 41 -0.31 -2.34 6.74
N ILE A 42 -0.12 -2.69 5.47
CA ILE A 42 -0.65 -1.94 4.32
C ILE A 42 -1.42 -2.89 3.41
N ASP A 43 -2.40 -2.37 2.68
CA ASP A 43 -3.08 -3.09 1.60
C ASP A 43 -2.76 -2.43 0.26
N VAL A 44 -2.35 -3.22 -0.73
CA VAL A 44 -1.91 -2.73 -2.04
C VAL A 44 -2.92 -3.11 -3.12
N HIS A 45 -3.26 -2.15 -3.97
CA HIS A 45 -4.26 -2.36 -5.01
C HIS A 45 -3.69 -3.07 -6.25
N PHE A 46 -4.32 -4.14 -6.70
CA PHE A 46 -4.11 -4.70 -8.03
C PHE A 46 -5.41 -4.73 -8.84
N SER A 47 -5.29 -4.65 -10.16
CA SER A 47 -6.44 -4.59 -11.07
C SER A 47 -7.17 -5.94 -11.23
N THR A 48 -6.53 -7.05 -10.86
CA THR A 48 -7.10 -8.40 -11.03
C THR A 48 -6.90 -9.27 -9.80
N ALA A 49 -7.84 -10.19 -9.55
CA ALA A 49 -7.76 -11.15 -8.47
C ALA A 49 -6.51 -12.05 -8.59
N GLY A 50 -6.14 -12.47 -9.81
CA GLY A 50 -4.94 -13.29 -10.03
C GLY A 50 -3.65 -12.60 -9.63
N GLN A 51 -3.55 -11.27 -9.79
CA GLN A 51 -2.42 -10.50 -9.29
C GLN A 51 -2.42 -10.42 -7.75
N CYS A 52 -3.60 -10.26 -7.12
CA CYS A 52 -3.72 -10.31 -5.67
C CYS A 52 -3.29 -11.68 -5.11
N GLU A 53 -3.67 -12.77 -5.77
CA GLU A 53 -3.29 -14.13 -5.38
C GLU A 53 -1.78 -14.38 -5.54
N ALA A 54 -1.21 -13.96 -6.67
CA ALA A 54 0.23 -14.07 -6.93
C ALA A 54 1.06 -13.22 -5.94
N TRP A 55 0.53 -12.06 -5.52
CA TRP A 55 1.13 -11.26 -4.48
C TRP A 55 0.99 -11.92 -3.10
N GLY A 56 -0.21 -12.32 -2.70
CA GLY A 56 -0.45 -12.92 -1.40
C GLY A 56 -0.04 -12.03 -0.21
N ARG A 57 -0.10 -12.59 1.00
CA ARG A 57 0.32 -11.90 2.23
C ARG A 57 1.81 -12.13 2.46
N ARG A 58 2.56 -11.05 2.64
CA ARG A 58 4.01 -11.09 2.81
C ARG A 58 4.51 -9.91 3.63
N GLN A 59 5.66 -10.08 4.26
CA GLN A 59 6.42 -8.97 4.80
C GLN A 59 7.30 -8.39 3.69
N VAL A 60 7.27 -7.07 3.56
CA VAL A 60 8.06 -6.32 2.58
C VAL A 60 8.62 -5.07 3.23
N LYS A 61 9.70 -4.54 2.67
CA LYS A 61 10.20 -3.24 3.06
C LYS A 61 9.35 -2.14 2.43
N VAL A 62 8.90 -1.20 3.26
CA VAL A 62 8.25 0.05 2.83
C VAL A 62 9.19 1.21 3.13
N THR A 63 9.39 2.09 2.15
CA THR A 63 10.22 3.29 2.29
C THR A 63 9.35 4.53 2.06
N ILE A 64 9.34 5.47 3.00
CA ILE A 64 8.62 6.73 2.85
C ILE A 64 9.42 7.65 1.92
N LEU A 65 8.75 8.18 0.90
CA LEU A 65 9.32 9.09 -0.09
C LEU A 65 8.79 10.48 0.21
N GLY A 66 9.70 11.42 0.52
CA GLY A 66 9.35 12.82 0.79
C GLY A 66 8.65 13.51 -0.37
#